data_AF-X1RE81-F1
#
_entry.id   AF-X1RE81-F1
#
_cell.length_a   1.000
_cell.length_b   1.000
_cell.length_c   1.000
_cell.angle_alpha   90.00
_cell.angle_beta   90.00
_cell.angle_gamma   90.00
#
_symmetry.space_group_name_H-M   'P 1'
#
loop_
_entity.id
_entity.type
_entity.pdbx_description
1 polymer ?
#
loop_
_entity_poly.entity_id
_entity_poly.type
_entity_poly.pdbx_seq_one_letter_code
_entity_poly.pdbx_strand_id
1 'polypeptide(L)'
;MLQDIDYTPEAAQFILTVRAESSPFSPINYSEFKDLTQKWRRASGMKGKPVPEELKKAAEVLIRIRGEIDSLQKAVAEEEAKLIEAEVLPEAATKKRDELRVALHRAEAELERVQTNYDAILARYKHGG
;
A
#
# COMPACT_ATOMS: atom_id res chain seq x y z
N MET A 1 -3.74 -19.29 -9.19
CA MET A 1 -2.35 -19.45 -8.70
C MET A 1 -1.38 -19.33 -9.88
N LEU A 2 -0.06 -19.16 -9.63
CA LEU A 2 0.97 -19.00 -10.70
C LEU A 2 1.00 -20.15 -11.73
N GLN A 3 0.45 -21.31 -11.39
CA GLN A 3 0.27 -22.47 -12.28
C GLN A 3 -0.82 -22.25 -13.35
N ASP A 4 -1.75 -21.32 -13.15
CA ASP A 4 -2.81 -21.00 -14.12
C ASP A 4 -2.29 -20.12 -15.29
N ILE A 5 -0.97 -19.90 -15.35
CA ILE A 5 -0.27 -19.03 -16.31
C ILE A 5 0.97 -19.73 -16.89
N ASP A 6 0.96 -21.07 -16.96
CA ASP A 6 1.99 -21.93 -17.55
C ASP A 6 3.39 -21.88 -16.91
N TYR A 7 3.50 -21.50 -15.63
CA TYR A 7 4.74 -21.68 -14.89
C TYR A 7 4.91 -23.13 -14.43
N THR A 8 6.10 -23.70 -14.65
CA THR A 8 6.44 -25.02 -14.11
C THR A 8 6.41 -25.00 -12.58
N PRO A 9 6.11 -26.14 -11.92
CA PRO A 9 6.06 -26.22 -10.46
C PRO A 9 7.33 -25.68 -9.80
N GLU A 10 8.49 -25.98 -10.38
CA GLU A 10 9.81 -25.55 -9.90
C GLU A 10 10.02 -24.04 -10.08
N ALA A 11 9.51 -23.45 -11.18
CA ALA A 11 9.58 -22.01 -11.41
C ALA A 11 8.61 -21.25 -10.48
N ALA A 12 7.42 -21.79 -10.22
CA ALA A 12 6.50 -21.24 -9.26
C ALA A 12 7.08 -21.29 -7.84
N GLN A 13 7.76 -22.38 -7.48
CA GLN A 13 8.47 -22.52 -6.21
C GLN A 13 9.62 -21.51 -6.13
N PHE A 14 10.48 -21.39 -7.14
CA PHE A 14 11.54 -20.38 -7.16
C PHE A 14 11.00 -18.95 -7.01
N ILE A 15 9.92 -18.59 -7.70
CA ILE A 15 9.28 -17.27 -7.59
C ILE A 15 8.73 -17.02 -6.18
N LEU A 16 8.19 -18.05 -5.53
CA LEU A 16 7.69 -17.97 -4.15
C LEU A 16 8.85 -17.95 -3.13
N THR A 17 9.92 -18.70 -3.36
CA THR A 17 11.08 -18.83 -2.46
C THR A 17 12.00 -17.60 -2.56
N VAL A 18 12.09 -16.94 -3.73
CA VAL A 18 12.93 -15.75 -3.96
C VAL A 18 12.24 -14.43 -3.59
N ARG A 19 10.95 -14.43 -3.19
CA ARG A 19 10.19 -13.22 -2.84
C ARG A 19 9.58 -13.21 -1.43
N ALA A 20 10.27 -13.80 -0.45
CA ALA A 20 9.96 -13.54 0.96
C ALA A 20 10.69 -12.29 1.50
N GLU A 21 11.69 -11.77 0.79
CA GLU A 21 12.34 -10.51 1.11
C GLU A 21 11.88 -9.45 0.09
N SER A 22 11.35 -8.34 0.59
CA SER A 22 10.82 -7.22 -0.20
C SER A 22 11.89 -6.69 -1.17
N SER A 23 11.93 -7.22 -2.38
CA SER A 23 12.84 -6.72 -3.43
C SER A 23 12.49 -5.26 -3.71
N PRO A 24 13.49 -4.35 -3.82
CA PRO A 24 13.26 -2.93 -4.14
C PRO A 24 12.62 -2.72 -5.53
N PHE A 25 12.51 -3.79 -6.34
CA PHE A 25 11.86 -3.80 -7.64
C PHE A 25 10.44 -4.42 -7.59
N SER A 26 9.92 -4.70 -6.40
CA SER A 26 8.56 -5.21 -6.22
C SER A 26 7.56 -4.06 -6.42
N PRO A 27 6.47 -4.28 -7.20
CA PRO A 27 5.49 -3.23 -7.42
C PRO A 27 4.84 -2.82 -6.10
N ILE A 28 4.76 -1.52 -5.88
CA ILE A 28 4.27 -0.95 -4.61
C ILE A 28 2.73 -0.99 -4.58
N ASN A 29 2.09 -1.00 -5.76
CA ASN A 29 0.65 -1.10 -5.90
C ASN A 29 0.24 -1.97 -7.11
N TYR A 30 -1.06 -2.31 -7.17
CA TYR A 30 -1.61 -3.14 -8.24
C TYR A 30 -1.55 -2.47 -9.63
N SER A 31 -1.59 -1.14 -9.71
CA SER A 31 -1.41 -0.43 -10.99
C SER A 31 -0.02 -0.64 -11.56
N GLU A 32 1.03 -0.48 -10.75
CA GLU A 32 2.41 -0.75 -11.15
C GLU A 32 2.61 -2.22 -11.54
N PHE A 33 2.04 -3.14 -10.76
CA PHE A 33 2.05 -4.57 -11.10
C PHE A 33 1.38 -4.82 -12.45
N LYS A 34 0.23 -4.18 -12.69
CA LYS A 34 -0.47 -4.29 -13.98
C LYS A 34 0.31 -3.65 -15.12
N ASP A 35 0.89 -2.48 -14.96
CA ASP A 35 1.67 -1.82 -16.01
C ASP A 35 2.93 -2.62 -16.37
N LEU A 36 3.63 -3.19 -15.40
CA LEU A 36 4.77 -4.09 -15.65
C LEU A 36 4.33 -5.37 -16.38
N THR A 37 3.25 -6.01 -15.92
CA THR A 37 2.73 -7.22 -16.56
C THR A 37 2.07 -6.95 -17.92
N GLN A 38 1.58 -5.72 -18.17
CA GLN A 38 1.10 -5.26 -19.48
C GLN A 38 2.24 -5.07 -20.47
N LYS A 39 3.35 -4.45 -20.03
CA LYS A 39 4.55 -4.29 -20.85
C LYS A 39 5.07 -5.67 -21.29
N TRP A 40 5.14 -6.63 -20.36
CA TRP A 40 5.50 -8.01 -20.68
C TRP A 40 4.50 -8.67 -21.64
N ARG A 41 3.19 -8.53 -21.41
CA ARG A 41 2.15 -9.07 -22.31
C ARG A 41 2.24 -8.49 -23.71
N ARG A 42 2.43 -7.17 -23.84
CA ARG A 42 2.59 -6.49 -25.14
C ARG A 42 3.86 -6.94 -25.86
N ALA A 43 4.97 -7.07 -25.11
CA ALA A 43 6.22 -7.64 -25.64
C ALA A 43 6.06 -9.11 -26.09
N SER A 44 5.14 -9.84 -25.45
CA SER A 44 4.79 -11.23 -25.77
C SER A 44 3.62 -11.37 -26.76
N GLY A 45 3.17 -10.27 -27.40
CA GLY A 45 2.10 -10.30 -28.41
C GLY A 45 0.67 -10.50 -27.88
N MET A 46 0.47 -10.46 -26.56
CA MET A 46 -0.85 -10.59 -25.91
C MET A 46 -1.52 -9.22 -25.73
N LYS A 47 -2.84 -9.12 -25.98
CA LYS A 47 -3.62 -7.88 -25.78
C LYS A 47 -3.68 -7.51 -24.28
N GLY A 48 -3.10 -6.36 -23.90
CA GLY A 48 -3.23 -5.79 -22.56
C GLY A 48 -4.44 -4.86 -22.46
N LYS A 49 -5.36 -5.08 -21.50
CA LYS A 49 -6.47 -4.16 -21.19
C LYS A 49 -5.91 -2.93 -20.46
N PRO A 50 -5.77 -1.73 -21.06
CA PRO A 50 -5.12 -0.59 -20.41
C PRO A 50 -5.71 -0.31 -19.02
N VAL A 51 -4.85 0.01 -18.06
CA VAL A 51 -5.29 0.38 -16.70
C VAL A 51 -5.96 1.76 -16.78
N PRO A 52 -7.22 1.92 -16.30
CA PRO A 52 -7.89 3.21 -16.29
C PRO A 52 -7.14 4.23 -15.44
N GLU A 53 -7.07 5.48 -15.92
CA GLU A 53 -6.44 6.60 -15.18
C GLU A 53 -7.08 6.83 -13.80
N GLU A 54 -8.38 6.54 -13.66
CA GLU A 54 -9.08 6.60 -12.37
C GLU A 54 -8.51 5.62 -11.34
N LEU A 55 -8.14 4.41 -11.76
CA LEU A 55 -7.56 3.41 -10.87
C LEU A 55 -6.13 3.81 -10.45
N LYS A 56 -5.38 4.46 -11.35
CA LYS A 56 -4.04 4.99 -11.04
C LYS A 56 -4.11 6.09 -9.99
N LYS A 57 -4.98 7.09 -10.21
CA LYS A 57 -5.19 8.19 -9.26
C LYS A 57 -5.65 7.69 -7.89
N ALA A 58 -6.57 6.72 -7.86
CA ALA A 58 -7.01 6.13 -6.60
C ALA A 58 -5.87 5.39 -5.87
N ALA A 59 -4.99 4.70 -6.61
CA ALA A 59 -3.80 4.05 -6.03
C ALA A 59 -2.79 5.07 -5.48
N GLU A 60 -2.54 6.17 -6.18
CA GLU A 60 -1.65 7.25 -5.73
C GLU A 60 -2.12 7.87 -4.42
N VAL A 61 -3.42 8.16 -4.31
CA VAL A 61 -4.01 8.71 -3.07
C VAL A 61 -3.86 7.72 -1.91
N LEU A 62 -4.07 6.43 -2.17
CA LEU A 62 -3.93 5.37 -1.17
C LEU A 62 -2.47 5.23 -0.69
N ILE A 63 -1.49 5.32 -1.59
CA ILE A 63 -0.07 5.34 -1.22
C ILE A 63 0.26 6.57 -0.37
N ARG A 64 -0.21 7.75 -0.79
CA ARG A 64 0.04 8.99 -0.05
C ARG A 64 -0.45 8.90 1.40
N ILE A 65 -1.70 8.45 1.60
CA ILE A 65 -2.28 8.34 2.94
C ILE A 65 -1.54 7.29 3.79
N ARG A 66 -1.11 6.17 3.19
CA ARG A 66 -0.27 5.20 3.91
C ARG A 66 1.06 5.81 4.37
N GLY A 67 1.71 6.61 3.52
CA GLY A 67 2.92 7.35 3.90
C GLY A 67 2.69 8.38 5.02
N GLU A 68 1.53 9.04 5.02
CA GLU A 68 1.11 9.94 6.10
C GLU A 68 0.90 9.19 7.43
N ILE A 69 0.23 8.03 7.39
CA ILE A 69 0.04 7.16 8.57
C ILE A 69 1.37 6.69 9.12
N ASP A 70 2.27 6.18 8.28
CA ASP A 70 3.60 5.71 8.70
C ASP A 70 4.40 6.84 9.38
N SER A 71 4.28 8.06 8.85
CA SER A 71 4.95 9.25 9.42
C SER A 71 4.34 9.64 10.77
N LEU A 72 3.02 9.60 10.91
CA LEU A 72 2.31 9.89 12.16
C LEU A 72 2.59 8.82 13.22
N GLN A 73 2.65 7.55 12.85
CA GLN A 73 2.99 6.45 13.76
C GLN A 73 4.40 6.63 14.34
N LYS A 74 5.39 7.00 13.50
CA LYS A 74 6.74 7.32 13.97
C LYS A 74 6.73 8.51 14.92
N ALA A 75 6.02 9.59 14.58
CA ALA A 75 5.93 10.77 15.44
C ALA A 75 5.28 10.46 16.80
N VAL A 76 4.23 9.63 16.83
CA VAL A 76 3.59 9.17 18.07
C VAL A 76 4.57 8.34 18.89
N ALA A 77 5.27 7.38 18.28
CA ALA A 77 6.24 6.53 18.96
C ALA A 77 7.41 7.34 19.55
N GLU A 78 7.90 8.34 18.83
CA GLU A 78 8.96 9.25 19.30
C GLU A 78 8.50 10.10 20.50
N GLU A 79 7.28 10.65 20.46
CA GLU A 79 6.73 11.40 21.59
C GLU A 79 6.42 10.50 22.80
N GLU A 80 5.96 9.27 22.57
CA GLU A 80 5.77 8.29 23.64
C GLU A 80 7.08 7.88 24.30
N ALA A 81 8.16 7.70 23.52
CA ALA A 81 9.48 7.39 24.07
C ALA A 81 9.98 8.51 25.00
N LYS A 82 9.81 9.79 24.62
CA LYS A 82 10.17 10.95 25.47
C LYS A 82 9.41 10.98 26.79
N LEU A 83 8.17 10.49 26.80
CA LEU A 83 7.32 10.43 27.99
C LEU A 83 7.74 9.31 28.94
N ILE A 84 8.24 8.19 28.43
CA ILE A 84 8.73 7.05 29.25
C ILE A 84 10.00 7.41 30.01
N GLU A 85 10.85 8.28 29.46
CA GLU A 85 12.08 8.74 30.10
C GLU A 85 11.85 9.80 31.20
N ALA A 86 10.64 10.38 31.28
CA ALA A 86 10.31 11.43 32.24
C ALA A 86 9.72 10.84 33.53
N GLU A 87 10.32 11.15 34.68
CA GLU A 87 9.83 10.73 36.02
C GLU A 87 8.48 11.38 36.38
N VAL A 88 8.18 12.54 35.78
CA VAL A 88 6.87 13.22 35.82
C VAL A 88 6.48 13.61 34.41
N LEU A 89 5.33 13.12 33.93
CA LEU A 89 4.83 13.38 32.58
C LEU A 89 4.45 14.88 32.44
N PRO A 90 5.17 15.66 31.61
CA PRO A 90 4.83 17.07 31.42
C PRO A 90 3.53 17.20 30.61
N GLU A 91 2.59 18.03 31.09
CA GLU A 91 1.27 18.23 30.46
C GLU A 91 1.34 18.64 28.99
N ALA A 92 2.37 19.40 28.61
CA ALA A 92 2.58 19.80 27.22
C ALA A 92 2.91 18.61 26.30
N ALA A 93 3.67 17.63 26.79
CA ALA A 93 4.08 16.47 26.01
C ALA A 93 2.94 15.44 25.91
N THR A 94 2.15 15.26 26.98
CA THR A 94 0.95 14.42 26.93
C THR A 94 -0.10 15.00 25.96
N LYS A 95 -0.31 16.32 25.98
CA LYS A 95 -1.19 17.00 25.01
C LYS A 95 -0.73 16.81 23.56
N LYS A 96 0.56 16.99 23.28
CA LYS A 96 1.12 16.80 21.93
C LYS A 96 0.95 15.36 21.43
N ARG A 97 1.21 14.36 22.29
CA ARG A 97 0.96 12.95 21.97
C ARG A 97 -0.52 12.71 21.62
N ASP A 98 -1.43 13.26 22.42
CA ASP A 98 -2.86 13.04 22.22
C ASP A 98 -3.35 13.72 20.93
N GLU A 99 -2.84 14.91 20.60
CA GLU A 99 -3.08 15.56 19.30
C GLU A 99 -2.58 14.71 18.12
N LEU A 100 -1.38 14.13 18.22
CA LEU A 100 -0.83 13.25 17.19
C LEU A 100 -1.64 11.95 17.05
N ARG A 101 -2.12 11.36 18.15
CA ARG A 101 -3.00 10.18 18.11
C ARG A 101 -4.34 10.50 17.45
N VAL A 102 -4.93 11.67 17.72
CA VAL A 102 -6.15 12.11 17.03
C VAL A 102 -5.90 12.28 15.53
N ALA A 103 -4.76 12.87 15.14
CA ALA A 103 -4.39 13.00 13.73
C ALA A 103 -4.20 11.62 13.06
N LEU A 104 -3.54 10.68 13.75
CA LEU A 104 -3.37 9.31 13.28
C LEU A 104 -4.72 8.63 13.03
N HIS A 105 -5.63 8.65 14.01
CA HIS A 105 -6.95 8.04 13.85
C HIS A 105 -7.78 8.65 12.72
N ARG A 106 -7.64 9.96 12.48
CA ARG A 106 -8.28 10.62 11.33
C ARG A 106 -7.69 10.12 10.01
N ALA A 107 -6.37 9.96 9.94
CA ALA A 107 -5.70 9.43 8.76
C ALA A 107 -6.07 7.95 8.50
N GLU A 108 -6.19 7.14 9.55
CA GLU A 108 -6.66 5.74 9.48
C GLU A 108 -8.11 5.65 8.95
N ALA A 109 -9.01 6.49 9.46
CA ALA A 109 -10.39 6.55 8.97
C ALA A 109 -10.46 6.98 7.50
N GLU A 110 -9.61 7.93 7.10
CA GLU A 110 -9.51 8.37 5.70
C GLU A 110 -8.91 7.28 4.80
N LEU A 111 -7.95 6.49 5.30
CA LEU A 111 -7.41 5.34 4.58
C LEU A 111 -8.52 4.33 4.29
N GLU A 112 -9.36 4.01 5.27
CA GLU A 112 -10.48 3.08 5.09
C GLU A 112 -11.44 3.54 3.99
N ARG A 113 -11.77 4.84 3.99
CA ARG A 113 -12.63 5.47 2.97
C ARG A 113 -12.01 5.38 1.57
N VAL A 114 -10.73 5.73 1.46
CA VAL A 114 -10.01 5.69 0.17
C VAL A 114 -9.81 4.27 -0.32
N GLN A 115 -9.54 3.33 0.59
CA GLN A 115 -9.38 1.92 0.25
C GLN A 115 -10.69 1.32 -0.24
N THR A 116 -11.82 1.64 0.40
CA THR A 116 -13.15 1.24 -0.09
C THR A 116 -13.42 1.75 -1.51
N ASN A 117 -13.09 3.02 -1.79
CA ASN A 117 -13.24 3.60 -3.12
C ASN A 117 -12.31 2.94 -4.15
N TYR A 118 -11.07 2.69 -3.78
CA TYR A 118 -10.09 1.99 -4.62
C TYR A 118 -10.58 0.59 -4.99
N ASP A 119 -11.07 -0.17 -4.00
CA ASP A 119 -11.56 -1.53 -4.18
C ASP A 119 -12.82 -1.56 -5.07
N ALA A 120 -13.70 -0.56 -4.95
CA ALA A 120 -14.87 -0.41 -5.82
C ALA A 120 -14.46 -0.17 -7.29
N ILE A 121 -13.50 0.73 -7.54
CA ILE A 121 -12.98 1.00 -8.90
C ILE A 121 -12.27 -0.24 -9.45
N LEU A 122 -11.49 -0.92 -8.61
CA LEU A 122 -10.79 -2.15 -8.97
C LEU A 122 -11.76 -3.28 -9.33
N ALA A 123 -12.84 -3.46 -8.57
CA ALA A 123 -13.88 -4.44 -8.84
C ALA A 123 -14.59 -4.15 -10.17
N ARG A 124 -14.93 -2.89 -10.44
CA ARG A 124 -15.48 -2.47 -11.75
C ARG A 124 -14.52 -2.78 -12.89
N TYR A 125 -13.23 -2.53 -12.73
CA TYR A 125 -12.24 -2.85 -13.76
C TYR A 125 -12.06 -4.37 -13.97
N LYS A 126 -12.14 -5.17 -12.91
CA LYS A 126 -12.01 -6.64 -12.99
C LYS A 126 -13.22 -7.32 -13.62
N HIS A 127 -14.43 -6.86 -13.31
CA HIS A 127 -15.69 -7.52 -13.68
C HIS A 127 -16.51 -6.77 -14.74
N GLY A 128 -16.19 -5.52 -15.03
CA GLY A 128 -16.95 -4.65 -15.93
C GLY A 128 -16.46 -4.62 -17.37
N GLY A 129 -15.99 -5.75 -17.91
CA GLY A 129 -15.66 -5.83 -19.34
C GLY A 129 -15.39 -7.23 -19.81
#